data_AF-B6WXW4-F1
#
_entry.id   AF-B6WXW4-F1
#
_cell.length_a   1.000
_cell.length_b   1.000
_cell.length_c   1.000
_cell.angle_alpha   90.00
_cell.angle_beta   90.00
_cell.angle_gamma   90.00
#
_symmetry.space_group_name_H-M   'P 1'
#
loop_
_entity.id
_entity.type
_entity.pdbx_description
1 polymer ?
#
loop_
_entity_poly.entity_id
_entity_poly.type
_entity_poly.pdbx_seq_one_letter_code
_entity_poly.pdbx_strand_id
1 'polypeptide(L)'
;MTDALLAAIERLPLLVPEGYGLSVQKEITMRKFETLLLLSPELSAETREGILTALTGVVERENGVMEEVDHWGMRDLAYPVRKQMRGYYVRLVYQAPAELVAELERNVRITDGIFKFVTVKLAEEVEVA
;
A
#
# COMPACT_ATOMS: atom_id res chain seq x y z
N MET A 1 -6.37 29.53 48.30
CA MET A 1 -7.22 28.33 48.55
C MET A 1 -7.58 27.65 47.22
N THR A 2 -6.60 27.53 46.31
CA THR A 2 -6.80 27.00 44.94
C THR A 2 -5.68 26.02 44.54
N ASP A 3 -4.47 26.14 45.09
CA ASP A 3 -3.37 25.20 44.77
C ASP A 3 -3.44 23.84 45.48
N ALA A 4 -4.12 23.76 46.63
CA ALA A 4 -4.23 22.49 47.38
C ALA A 4 -5.20 21.48 46.74
N LEU A 5 -6.18 21.96 45.97
CA LEU A 5 -7.13 21.11 45.25
C LEU A 5 -6.54 20.53 43.96
N LEU A 6 -5.62 21.26 43.31
CA LEU A 6 -4.96 20.82 42.08
C LEU A 6 -3.94 19.69 42.36
N ALA A 7 -3.18 19.81 43.45
CA ALA A 7 -2.22 18.79 43.88
C ALA A 7 -2.88 17.49 44.40
N ALA A 8 -4.16 17.54 44.79
CA ALA A 8 -4.91 16.35 45.21
C ALA A 8 -5.35 15.48 44.00
N ILE A 9 -5.54 16.09 42.83
CA ILE A 9 -5.91 15.40 41.59
C ILE A 9 -4.69 14.65 41.01
N GLU A 10 -3.48 15.17 41.16
CA GLU A 10 -2.25 14.54 40.64
C GLU A 10 -1.72 13.35 41.47
N ARG A 11 -2.30 13.08 42.64
CA ARG A 11 -1.82 12.02 43.56
C ARG A 11 -2.78 10.87 43.80
N LEU A 12 -3.91 10.81 43.10
CA LEU A 12 -4.75 9.62 43.13
C LEU A 12 -4.24 8.60 42.08
N PRO A 13 -3.79 7.41 42.47
CA PRO A 13 -3.65 6.33 41.51
C PRO A 13 -5.05 6.03 40.98
N LEU A 14 -5.24 6.24 39.68
CA LEU A 14 -6.43 5.87 38.93
C LEU A 14 -6.81 4.43 39.27
N LEU A 15 -7.86 4.28 40.07
CA LEU A 15 -8.61 3.05 40.21
C LEU A 15 -9.43 2.91 38.92
N VAL A 16 -8.82 2.32 37.90
CA VAL A 16 -9.48 2.01 36.63
C VAL A 16 -10.40 0.80 36.89
N PRO A 17 -11.74 0.93 36.79
CA PRO A 17 -12.63 -0.20 36.92
C PRO A 17 -12.42 -1.17 35.75
N GLU A 18 -12.27 -2.46 36.08
CA GLU A 18 -12.24 -3.56 35.12
C GLU A 18 -13.51 -3.51 34.24
N GLY A 19 -13.38 -3.21 32.94
CA GLY A 19 -14.55 -3.26 32.04
C GLY A 19 -14.57 -2.37 30.80
N TYR A 20 -13.54 -1.59 30.50
CA TYR A 20 -13.44 -0.94 29.18
C TYR A 20 -12.57 -1.78 28.24
N GLY A 21 -13.22 -2.39 27.25
CA GLY A 21 -12.54 -3.10 26.17
C GLY A 21 -11.48 -2.21 25.54
N LEU A 22 -10.26 -2.74 25.44
CA LEU A 22 -9.18 -2.15 24.68
C LEU A 22 -9.64 -2.01 23.23
N SER A 23 -10.09 -0.81 22.84
CA SER A 23 -9.89 -0.35 21.48
C SER A 23 -8.38 -0.25 21.32
N VAL A 24 -7.77 -1.33 20.81
CA VAL A 24 -6.40 -1.30 20.32
C VAL A 24 -6.42 -0.25 19.22
N GLN A 25 -6.02 0.99 19.54
CA GLN A 25 -5.69 1.98 18.53
C GLN A 25 -4.46 1.41 17.83
N LYS A 26 -4.70 0.68 16.74
CA LYS A 26 -3.65 0.20 15.88
C LYS A 26 -2.96 1.44 15.34
N GLU A 27 -1.77 1.72 15.84
CA GLU A 27 -0.91 2.73 15.26
C GLU A 27 -0.73 2.39 13.79
N ILE A 28 -1.27 3.23 12.90
CA ILE A 28 -1.19 3.00 11.46
C ILE A 28 0.21 3.47 11.03
N THR A 29 1.18 2.56 11.11
CA THR A 29 2.52 2.83 10.58
C THR A 29 2.49 2.80 9.06
N MET A 30 2.81 3.93 8.44
CA MET A 30 2.99 4.05 6.99
C MET A 30 4.34 3.46 6.58
N ARG A 31 4.32 2.58 5.59
CA ARG A 31 5.51 1.91 5.06
C ARG A 31 5.67 2.20 3.59
N LYS A 32 6.91 2.19 3.10
CA LYS A 32 7.20 2.36 1.67
C LYS A 32 7.21 1.01 0.98
N PHE A 33 6.47 0.90 -0.11
CA PHE A 33 6.44 -0.30 -0.94
C PHE A 33 6.74 0.03 -2.39
N GLU A 34 7.20 -0.99 -3.10
CA GLU A 34 7.31 -1.01 -4.54
C GLU A 34 6.59 -2.24 -5.08
N THR A 35 5.74 -2.07 -6.10
CA THR A 35 5.15 -3.17 -6.85
C THR A 35 5.60 -3.10 -8.30
N LEU A 36 6.32 -4.14 -8.75
CA LEU A 36 6.67 -4.31 -10.16
C LEU A 36 5.61 -5.18 -10.85
N LEU A 37 5.04 -4.67 -11.93
CA LEU A 37 4.03 -5.33 -12.74
C LEU A 37 4.63 -5.76 -14.08
N LEU A 38 4.28 -6.97 -14.52
CA LEU A 38 4.50 -7.47 -15.87
C LEU A 38 3.14 -7.55 -16.56
N LEU A 39 2.88 -6.60 -17.47
CA LEU A 39 1.66 -6.53 -18.26
C LEU A 39 1.82 -7.27 -19.59
N SER A 40 0.70 -7.77 -20.11
CA SER A 40 0.64 -8.42 -21.42
C SER A 40 1.14 -7.47 -22.50
N PRO A 41 1.99 -7.95 -23.44
CA PRO A 41 2.47 -7.14 -24.56
C PRO A 41 1.34 -6.78 -25.54
N GLU A 42 0.20 -7.46 -25.48
CA GLU A 42 -0.93 -7.29 -26.39
C GLU A 42 -1.89 -6.17 -25.96
N LEU A 43 -1.73 -5.62 -24.75
CA LEU A 43 -2.56 -4.51 -24.29
C LEU A 43 -2.26 -3.25 -25.12
N SER A 44 -3.30 -2.47 -25.42
CA SER A 44 -3.11 -1.12 -25.93
C SER A 44 -2.52 -0.21 -24.84
N ALA A 45 -1.96 0.93 -25.24
CA ALA A 45 -1.50 1.92 -24.27
C ALA A 45 -2.65 2.41 -23.38
N GLU A 46 -3.82 2.68 -23.97
CA GLU A 46 -5.01 3.10 -23.25
C GLU A 46 -5.47 2.06 -22.20
N THR A 47 -5.48 0.77 -22.55
CA THR A 47 -5.85 -0.27 -21.59
C THR A 47 -4.83 -0.39 -20.46
N ARG A 48 -3.53 -0.22 -20.75
CA ARG A 48 -2.50 -0.19 -19.70
C ARG A 48 -2.73 0.98 -18.74
N GLU A 49 -2.94 2.19 -19.25
CA GLU A 49 -3.21 3.36 -18.41
C GLU A 49 -4.49 3.19 -17.59
N GLY A 50 -5.54 2.58 -18.16
CA GLY A 50 -6.77 2.27 -17.43
C GLY A 50 -6.53 1.32 -16.25
N ILE A 51 -5.71 0.28 -16.45
CA ILE A 51 -5.30 -0.63 -15.37
C ILE A 51 -4.53 0.14 -14.30
N LEU A 52 -3.54 0.94 -14.68
CA LEU A 52 -2.72 1.69 -13.73
C LEU A 52 -3.55 2.70 -12.94
N THR A 53 -4.45 3.42 -13.60
CA THR A 53 -5.40 4.35 -12.96
C THR A 53 -6.29 3.63 -11.95
N ALA A 54 -6.82 2.45 -12.29
CA ALA A 54 -7.63 1.66 -11.37
C ALA A 54 -6.83 1.22 -10.14
N LEU A 55 -5.59 0.77 -10.33
CA LEU A 55 -4.70 0.36 -9.24
C LEU A 55 -4.32 1.54 -8.33
N THR A 56 -3.99 2.71 -8.90
CA THR A 56 -3.76 3.94 -8.13
C THR A 56 -4.99 4.31 -7.30
N GLY A 57 -6.19 4.20 -7.88
CA GLY A 57 -7.44 4.45 -7.16
C GLY A 57 -7.72 3.44 -6.03
N VAL A 58 -7.16 2.23 -6.07
CA VAL A 58 -7.19 1.30 -4.92
C VAL A 58 -6.27 1.81 -3.82
N VAL A 59 -5.05 2.23 -4.17
CA VAL A 59 -4.09 2.77 -3.19
C VAL A 59 -4.69 3.97 -2.45
N GLU A 60 -5.27 4.92 -3.17
CA GLU A 60 -5.88 6.12 -2.56
C GLU A 60 -7.08 5.78 -1.66
N ARG A 61 -7.94 4.84 -2.08
CA ARG A 61 -9.12 4.43 -1.30
C ARG A 61 -8.76 3.78 0.04
N GLU A 62 -7.66 3.04 0.07
CA GLU A 62 -7.18 2.31 1.24
C GLU A 62 -6.22 3.16 2.11
N ASN A 63 -6.23 4.48 1.94
CA ASN A 63 -5.40 5.45 2.67
C ASN A 63 -3.89 5.34 2.38
N GLY A 64 -3.53 4.88 1.19
CA GLY A 64 -2.17 4.96 0.66
C GLY A 64 -1.93 6.24 -0.14
N VAL A 65 -0.66 6.55 -0.34
CA VAL A 65 -0.20 7.68 -1.16
C VAL A 65 0.69 7.14 -2.27
N MET A 66 0.28 7.33 -3.52
CA MET A 66 1.12 7.00 -4.67
C MET A 66 2.26 8.02 -4.79
N GLU A 67 3.50 7.56 -4.81
CA GLU A 67 4.67 8.41 -5.00
C GLU A 67 5.12 8.46 -6.47
N GLU A 68 5.15 7.31 -7.13
CA GLU A 68 5.71 7.20 -8.48
C GLU A 68 5.06 6.07 -9.27
N VAL A 69 4.80 6.34 -10.55
CA VAL A 69 4.43 5.35 -11.56
C VAL A 69 5.47 5.42 -12.67
N ASP A 70 6.37 4.44 -12.70
CA ASP A 70 7.53 4.40 -13.57
C ASP A 70 7.35 3.36 -14.68
N HIS A 71 7.29 3.85 -15.92
CA HIS A 71 7.05 3.05 -17.11
C HIS A 71 8.35 2.53 -17.72
N TRP A 72 8.69 1.28 -17.43
CA TRP A 72 9.90 0.64 -17.97
C TRP A 72 9.76 0.20 -19.42
N GLY A 73 8.53 0.16 -19.93
CA GLY A 73 8.22 -0.13 -21.32
C GLY A 73 8.32 -1.61 -21.67
N MET A 74 8.40 -1.88 -22.97
CA MET A 74 8.48 -3.24 -23.52
C MET A 74 9.87 -3.82 -23.32
N ARG A 75 9.96 -5.01 -22.72
CA ARG A 75 11.21 -5.75 -22.51
C ARG A 75 11.06 -7.21 -22.92
N ASP A 76 12.17 -7.81 -23.32
CA ASP A 76 12.25 -9.23 -23.64
C ASP A 76 12.38 -10.05 -22.36
N LEU A 77 11.68 -11.19 -22.32
CA LEU A 77 11.64 -12.10 -21.18
C LEU A 77 12.67 -13.21 -21.37
N ALA A 78 13.32 -13.63 -20.28
CA ALA A 78 14.28 -14.73 -20.31
C ALA A 78 13.63 -16.09 -20.67
N TYR A 79 12.34 -16.24 -20.41
CA TYR A 79 11.54 -17.41 -20.75
C TYR A 79 10.09 -17.00 -21.07
N PRO A 80 9.33 -17.83 -21.80
CA PRO A 80 7.95 -17.50 -22.15
C PRO A 80 7.06 -17.41 -20.91
N VAL A 81 6.31 -16.31 -20.79
CA VAL A 81 5.24 -16.14 -19.79
C VAL A 81 3.91 -16.06 -20.54
N ARG A 82 2.98 -16.98 -20.24
CA ARG A 82 1.72 -17.13 -20.99
C ARG A 82 1.93 -17.16 -22.52
N LYS A 83 2.94 -17.89 -22.96
CA LYS A 83 3.38 -18.04 -24.38
C LYS A 83 3.94 -16.76 -25.03
N GLN A 84 4.14 -15.69 -24.29
CA GLN A 84 4.75 -14.45 -24.78
C GLN A 84 6.23 -14.35 -24.37
N MET A 85 7.07 -13.88 -25.29
CA MET A 85 8.51 -13.63 -25.04
C MET A 85 8.81 -12.16 -24.70
N ARG A 86 7.79 -11.30 -24.70
CA ARG A 86 7.89 -9.88 -24.36
C ARG A 86 6.82 -9.51 -23.36
N GLY A 87 7.05 -8.44 -22.61
CA GLY A 87 6.05 -7.87 -21.73
C GLY A 87 6.33 -6.41 -21.44
N TYR A 88 5.31 -5.71 -20.98
CA TYR A 88 5.40 -4.30 -20.62
C TYR A 88 5.57 -4.18 -19.10
N TYR A 89 6.67 -3.59 -18.65
CA TYR A 89 6.96 -3.43 -17.22
C TYR A 89 6.52 -2.06 -16.73
N VAL A 90 5.90 -2.03 -15.55
CA VAL A 90 5.58 -0.80 -14.80
C VAL A 90 5.93 -1.01 -13.34
N ARG A 91 6.54 0.00 -12.72
CA ARG A 91 6.93 0.00 -11.31
C ARG A 91 6.10 1.05 -10.58
N LEU A 92 5.40 0.63 -9.54
CA LEU A 92 4.59 1.49 -8.67
C LEU A 92 5.32 1.68 -7.36
N VAL A 93 5.52 2.91 -6.92
CA VAL A 93 6.07 3.25 -5.60
C VAL A 93 5.00 3.98 -4.82
N TYR A 94 4.72 3.52 -3.62
CA TYR A 94 3.67 4.10 -2.79
C TYR A 94 3.97 3.91 -1.30
N GLN A 95 3.41 4.81 -0.51
CA GLN A 95 3.35 4.70 0.94
C GLN A 95 1.99 4.13 1.33
N ALA A 96 1.96 3.14 2.21
CA ALA A 96 0.72 2.49 2.57
C ALA A 96 0.75 1.86 3.97
N PRO A 97 -0.43 1.70 4.61
CA PRO A 97 -0.60 0.74 5.67
C PRO A 97 -0.31 -0.68 5.17
N ALA A 98 0.09 -1.58 6.08
CA ALA A 98 0.38 -2.98 5.72
C ALA A 98 -0.80 -3.70 5.04
N GLU A 99 -2.02 -3.40 5.48
CA GLU A 99 -3.25 -4.07 5.06
C GLU A 99 -3.60 -3.75 3.60
N LEU A 100 -3.28 -2.53 3.15
CA LEU A 100 -3.53 -2.08 1.79
C LEU A 100 -2.82 -2.96 0.76
N VAL A 101 -1.62 -3.47 1.08
CA VAL A 101 -0.86 -4.33 0.16
C VAL A 101 -1.66 -5.57 -0.22
N ALA A 102 -2.36 -6.19 0.74
CA ALA A 102 -3.18 -7.36 0.46
C ALA A 102 -4.34 -7.04 -0.51
N GLU A 103 -4.99 -5.89 -0.34
CA GLU A 103 -6.06 -5.44 -1.22
C GLU A 103 -5.56 -5.03 -2.61
N LEU A 104 -4.40 -4.37 -2.70
CA LEU A 104 -3.77 -4.07 -3.98
C LEU A 104 -3.41 -5.35 -4.73
N GLU A 105 -2.76 -6.32 -4.07
CA GLU A 105 -2.41 -7.60 -4.69
C GLU A 105 -3.64 -8.40 -5.11
N ARG A 106 -4.74 -8.33 -4.34
CA ARG A 106 -6.02 -8.94 -4.73
C ARG A 106 -6.52 -8.35 -6.04
N ASN A 107 -6.53 -7.02 -6.18
CA ASN A 107 -6.93 -6.35 -7.40
C ASN A 107 -6.01 -6.73 -8.57
N VAL A 108 -4.70 -6.73 -8.36
CA VAL A 108 -3.71 -7.15 -9.37
C VAL A 108 -3.95 -8.58 -9.86
N ARG A 109 -4.33 -9.51 -8.98
CA ARG A 109 -4.60 -10.91 -9.35
C ARG A 109 -5.87 -11.10 -10.18
N ILE A 110 -6.89 -10.26 -9.98
CA ILE A 110 -8.17 -10.35 -10.72
C ILE A 110 -8.16 -9.51 -12.00
N THR A 111 -7.24 -8.56 -12.14
CA THR A 111 -7.13 -7.74 -13.34
C THR A 111 -6.54 -8.54 -14.49
N ASP A 112 -7.35 -8.71 -15.54
CA ASP A 112 -6.91 -9.31 -16.78
C ASP A 112 -5.79 -8.48 -17.45
N GLY A 113 -4.85 -9.19 -18.08
CA GLY A 113 -3.70 -8.56 -18.73
C GLY A 113 -2.49 -8.36 -17.83
N ILE A 114 -2.59 -8.59 -16.52
CA ILE A 114 -1.41 -8.68 -15.64
C ILE A 114 -0.92 -10.14 -15.62
N PHE A 115 0.33 -10.37 -16.03
CA PHE A 115 0.92 -11.70 -16.10
C PHE A 115 1.60 -12.10 -14.81
N LYS A 116 2.38 -11.19 -14.22
CA LYS A 116 3.11 -11.38 -12.95
C LYS A 116 3.22 -10.06 -12.22
N PHE A 117 3.45 -10.15 -10.92
CA PHE A 117 3.83 -9.00 -10.10
C PHE A 117 4.75 -9.44 -8.96
N VAL A 118 5.48 -8.49 -8.39
CA VAL A 118 6.24 -8.65 -7.15
C VAL A 118 6.08 -7.38 -6.34
N THR A 119 5.71 -7.53 -5.07
CA THR A 119 5.68 -6.44 -4.10
C THR A 119 6.88 -6.54 -3.17
N VAL A 120 7.58 -5.44 -2.94
CA VAL A 120 8.74 -5.34 -2.05
C VAL A 120 8.51 -4.21 -1.06
N LYS A 121 8.77 -4.47 0.22
CA LYS A 121 8.82 -3.42 1.25
C LYS A 121 10.18 -2.73 1.17
N LEU A 122 10.19 -1.43 0.90
CA LEU A 122 11.40 -0.61 0.80
C LEU A 122 11.83 -0.01 2.15
N ALA A 123 10.87 0.37 3.01
CA ALA A 123 11.14 0.96 4.33
C ALA A 123 10.05 0.60 5.36
N GLU A 124 10.44 0.47 6.64
CA GLU A 124 9.55 0.16 7.77
C GLU A 124 8.69 1.35 8.22
N GLU A 125 9.27 2.54 8.25
CA GLU A 125 8.63 3.77 8.72
C GLU A 125 8.95 4.88 7.73
N VAL A 126 7.93 5.62 7.33
CA VAL A 126 8.06 6.76 6.42
C VAL A 126 7.32 7.92 7.04
N GLU A 127 8.00 9.06 7.19
CA GLU A 127 7.31 10.31 7.44
C GLU A 127 6.60 10.71 6.15
N VAL A 128 5.27 10.77 6.20
CA VAL A 128 4.47 11.29 5.10
C VAL A 128 4.79 12.78 5.00
N ALA A 129 5.40 13.19 3.88
CA ALA A 129 5.77 14.58 3.60
C ALA A 129 4.57 15.45 3.23
#